data_AF-A0A3B3I369-F1
#
_entry.id   AF-A0A3B3I369-F1
#
_cell.length_a   1.000
_cell.length_b   1.000
_cell.length_c   1.000
_cell.angle_alpha   90.00
_cell.angle_beta   90.00
_cell.angle_gamma   90.00
#
_symmetry.space_group_name_H-M   'P 1'
#
loop_
_entity.id
_entity.type
_entity.pdbx_description
1 polymer ?
#
loop_
_entity_poly.entity_id
_entity_poly.type
_entity_poly.pdbx_seq_one_letter_code
_entity_poly.pdbx_strand_id
1 'polypeptide(L)'
;MPFGNTHNNFKLNYSVDDEFPDLSKHNNHMAKVLTKELYGKMRDKQTPTGFTLDDVIQTGIDNPGHPFIMTVGCVAGDEESYEVFKDLLDPVISDRHGGYKPTDKHKTDLNFENLKGGDDLDPNYVLSSRVRTGRSIKGYALPPHNSRGERRAIEKLSIEALSSLDGEFKGKYYPLKSMTDAEQEQLISDHFLFDKPVSPLLTCAGMARDWPDGRGIWHNDNKTFLVWVNEEDHLRVISMQKGGNMREVFRRFCVGLQKIEEIFKKHNHGFMWNEHLGYILTCPSNLGTGLRGGVHVKLPKLSTHPKFEEILTRLRLQKRGTGGVDTASVGGVFDISNADRLGSSEVAQVQLVVDGVKLMVEMEKKLEKGEAIDSMIPAQK
;
A
#
# COMPACT_ATOMS: atom_id res chain seq x y z
N MET A 1 -14.94 10.32 -13.75
CA MET A 1 -14.32 9.19 -14.51
C MET A 1 -13.23 9.78 -15.42
N PRO A 2 -11.95 9.40 -15.27
CA PRO A 2 -10.83 10.12 -15.89
C PRO A 2 -10.68 9.98 -17.43
N PHE A 3 -11.54 9.25 -18.13
CA PHE A 3 -11.26 8.85 -19.51
C PHE A 3 -11.83 9.83 -20.54
N GLY A 4 -10.93 10.66 -21.06
CA GLY A 4 -11.12 11.65 -22.12
C GLY A 4 -10.44 12.98 -21.81
N ASN A 5 -10.33 13.34 -20.53
CA ASN A 5 -9.85 14.66 -20.11
C ASN A 5 -8.32 14.78 -20.00
N THR A 6 -7.61 13.65 -19.92
CA THR A 6 -6.14 13.58 -19.81
C THR A 6 -5.43 14.32 -20.95
N HIS A 7 -5.94 14.22 -22.19
CA HIS A 7 -5.35 14.87 -23.37
C HIS A 7 -6.19 16.05 -23.89
N ASN A 8 -7.06 16.59 -23.04
CA ASN A 8 -7.92 17.70 -23.44
C ASN A 8 -7.16 19.03 -23.39
N ASN A 9 -6.42 19.33 -24.46
CA ASN A 9 -5.67 20.59 -24.58
C ASN A 9 -6.57 21.84 -24.55
N PHE A 10 -7.90 21.71 -24.69
CA PHE A 10 -8.82 22.85 -24.58
C PHE A 10 -8.80 23.48 -23.19
N LYS A 11 -8.38 22.76 -22.14
CA LYS A 11 -8.20 23.30 -20.78
C LYS A 11 -7.28 24.52 -20.76
N LEU A 12 -6.28 24.54 -21.63
CA LEU A 12 -5.32 25.66 -21.72
C LEU A 12 -5.92 26.92 -22.36
N ASN A 13 -7.09 26.82 -22.98
CA ASN A 13 -7.86 27.99 -23.44
C ASN A 13 -8.58 28.70 -22.29
N TYR A 14 -8.65 28.08 -21.11
CA TYR A 14 -9.28 28.62 -19.90
C TYR A 14 -8.22 29.10 -18.90
N SER A 15 -8.57 30.12 -18.12
CA SER A 15 -7.63 30.70 -17.16
C SER A 15 -7.31 29.72 -16.02
N VAL A 16 -6.29 30.04 -15.21
CA VAL A 16 -5.99 29.27 -14.00
C VAL A 16 -7.20 29.25 -13.06
N ASP A 17 -7.92 30.36 -12.94
CA ASP A 17 -9.08 30.47 -12.05
C ASP A 17 -10.28 29.64 -12.51
N ASP A 18 -10.44 29.47 -13.83
CA ASP A 18 -11.55 28.69 -14.41
C ASP A 18 -11.39 27.18 -14.17
N GLU A 19 -10.15 26.69 -14.14
CA GLU A 19 -9.82 25.26 -14.07
C GLU A 19 -9.31 24.81 -12.69
N PHE A 20 -8.95 25.76 -11.81
CA PHE A 20 -8.52 25.43 -10.46
C PHE A 20 -9.67 24.75 -9.67
N PRO A 21 -9.44 23.60 -9.03
CA PRO A 21 -10.50 22.87 -8.35
C PRO A 21 -11.02 23.58 -7.10
N ASP A 22 -12.32 23.50 -6.84
CA ASP A 22 -12.89 23.87 -5.54
C ASP A 22 -12.57 22.78 -4.50
N LEU A 23 -11.67 23.12 -3.58
CA LEU A 23 -11.20 22.25 -2.51
C LEU A 23 -11.68 22.72 -1.11
N SER A 24 -12.67 23.60 -1.05
CA SER A 24 -13.09 24.30 0.18
C SER A 24 -13.59 23.38 1.31
N LYS A 25 -14.00 22.15 0.98
CA LYS A 25 -14.52 21.15 1.94
C LYS A 25 -13.67 19.88 1.98
N HIS A 26 -12.44 19.95 1.47
CA HIS A 26 -11.58 18.80 1.31
C HIS A 26 -10.60 18.65 2.47
N ASN A 27 -10.36 17.40 2.85
CA ASN A 27 -9.47 16.97 3.91
C ASN A 27 -8.69 15.73 3.44
N ASN A 28 -7.74 15.99 2.54
CA ASN A 28 -6.75 15.02 2.06
C ASN A 28 -5.40 15.73 1.89
N HIS A 29 -4.30 14.99 1.83
CA HIS A 29 -2.96 15.60 1.77
C HIS A 29 -2.75 16.50 0.55
N MET A 30 -3.24 16.11 -0.63
CA MET A 30 -3.18 16.92 -1.86
C MET A 30 -3.85 18.28 -1.67
N ALA A 31 -5.05 18.32 -1.12
CA ALA A 31 -5.81 19.55 -0.93
C ALA A 31 -5.18 20.53 0.07
N LYS A 32 -4.36 20.02 1.02
CA LYS A 32 -3.58 20.89 1.93
C LYS A 32 -2.39 21.57 1.24
N VAL A 33 -1.90 21.00 0.15
CA VAL A 33 -0.69 21.46 -0.54
C VAL A 33 -1.01 22.27 -1.79
N LEU A 34 -2.02 21.87 -2.58
CA LEU A 34 -2.31 22.50 -3.85
C LEU A 34 -2.73 23.97 -3.68
N THR A 35 -2.04 24.87 -4.36
CA THR A 35 -2.38 26.29 -4.45
C THR A 35 -2.60 26.69 -5.90
N LYS A 36 -3.29 27.82 -6.13
CA LYS A 36 -3.47 28.38 -7.49
C LYS A 36 -2.13 28.63 -8.19
N GLU A 37 -1.13 29.07 -7.43
CA GLU A 37 0.23 29.28 -7.94
C GLU A 37 0.87 27.96 -8.40
N LEU A 38 0.82 26.91 -7.56
CA LEU A 38 1.36 25.59 -7.92
C LEU A 38 0.62 24.99 -9.12
N TYR A 39 -0.72 25.12 -9.15
CA TYR A 39 -1.53 24.66 -10.26
C TYR A 39 -1.14 25.38 -11.56
N GLY A 40 -1.06 26.72 -11.53
CA GLY A 40 -0.65 27.52 -12.68
C GLY A 40 0.75 27.17 -13.21
N LYS A 41 1.69 26.82 -12.33
CA LYS A 41 3.07 26.43 -12.69
C LYS A 41 3.17 25.05 -13.36
N MET A 42 2.20 24.17 -13.15
CA MET A 42 2.31 22.75 -13.51
C MET A 42 1.17 22.24 -14.41
N ARG A 43 0.07 22.98 -14.57
CA ARG A 43 -1.11 22.54 -15.34
C ARG A 43 -0.87 22.31 -16.84
N ASP A 44 0.20 22.87 -17.39
CA ASP A 44 0.63 22.69 -18.77
C ASP A 44 1.69 21.57 -18.93
N LYS A 45 2.11 20.95 -17.83
CA LYS A 45 3.09 19.86 -17.84
C LYS A 45 2.43 18.50 -18.04
N GLN A 46 3.17 17.64 -18.71
CA GLN A 46 2.85 16.22 -18.86
C GLN A 46 4.12 15.38 -18.78
N THR A 47 3.98 14.15 -18.33
CA THR A 47 5.06 13.14 -18.36
C THR A 47 5.28 12.64 -19.80
N PRO A 48 6.34 11.84 -20.08
CA PRO A 48 6.55 11.25 -21.41
C PRO A 48 5.38 10.39 -21.92
N THR A 49 4.58 9.83 -21.01
CA THR A 49 3.38 9.05 -21.36
C THR A 49 2.11 9.91 -21.49
N GLY A 50 2.22 11.23 -21.27
CA GLY A 50 1.11 12.17 -21.34
C GLY A 50 0.26 12.25 -20.07
N PHE A 51 0.75 11.80 -18.91
CA PHE A 51 0.06 11.95 -17.64
C PHE A 51 0.21 13.39 -17.12
N THR A 52 -0.88 14.03 -16.70
CA THR A 52 -0.95 15.46 -16.37
C THR A 52 -1.17 15.71 -14.88
N LEU A 53 -1.05 16.97 -14.45
CA LEU A 53 -1.37 17.37 -13.08
C LEU A 53 -2.82 17.04 -12.71
N ASP A 54 -3.77 17.24 -13.63
CA ASP A 54 -5.18 16.94 -13.36
C ASP A 54 -5.40 15.44 -13.13
N ASP A 55 -4.69 14.58 -13.86
CA ASP A 55 -4.75 13.14 -13.63
C ASP A 55 -4.16 12.76 -12.26
N VAL A 56 -3.09 13.44 -11.83
CA VAL A 56 -2.48 13.26 -10.50
C VAL A 56 -3.50 13.54 -9.39
N ILE A 57 -4.27 14.63 -9.50
CA ILE A 57 -5.10 15.15 -8.40
C ILE A 57 -6.58 14.72 -8.45
N GLN A 58 -7.05 14.15 -9.57
CA GLN A 58 -8.48 13.86 -9.79
C GLN A 58 -9.12 13.07 -8.65
N THR A 59 -8.42 12.04 -8.13
CA THR A 59 -8.96 11.24 -7.03
C THR A 59 -9.16 12.05 -5.75
N GLY A 60 -8.30 13.04 -5.47
CA GLY A 60 -8.47 13.93 -4.32
C GLY A 60 -9.55 14.97 -4.52
N ILE A 61 -9.81 15.41 -5.75
CA ILE A 61 -10.94 16.30 -6.07
C ILE A 61 -12.25 15.57 -5.85
N ASP A 62 -12.37 14.35 -6.38
CA ASP A 62 -13.61 13.56 -6.32
C ASP A 62 -13.88 13.01 -4.90
N ASN A 63 -12.84 12.88 -4.08
CA ASN A 63 -12.91 12.34 -2.72
C ASN A 63 -12.47 13.38 -1.68
N PRO A 64 -13.42 14.19 -1.13
CA PRO A 64 -13.10 15.24 -0.16
C PRO A 64 -12.58 14.70 1.17
N GLY A 65 -12.70 13.41 1.44
CA GLY A 65 -12.15 12.76 2.62
C GLY A 65 -12.50 11.28 2.62
N HIS A 66 -12.15 10.57 3.69
CA HIS A 66 -12.54 9.17 3.87
C HIS A 66 -12.99 8.92 5.31
N PRO A 67 -14.03 8.10 5.54
CA PRO A 67 -14.61 7.92 6.88
C PRO A 67 -13.66 7.39 7.95
N PHE A 68 -12.59 6.68 7.54
CA PHE A 68 -11.73 5.93 8.46
C PHE A 68 -10.27 6.40 8.52
N ILE A 69 -9.78 7.13 7.51
CA ILE A 69 -8.36 7.50 7.38
C ILE A 69 -8.18 8.86 6.69
N MET A 70 -7.07 9.54 6.99
CA MET A 70 -6.59 10.64 6.14
C MET A 70 -6.09 10.07 4.81
N THR A 71 -6.67 10.51 3.69
CA THR A 71 -6.27 10.06 2.34
C THR A 71 -5.20 10.97 1.75
N VAL A 72 -4.43 10.42 0.80
CA VAL A 72 -3.41 11.19 0.08
C VAL A 72 -4.04 12.18 -0.90
N GLY A 73 -5.03 11.74 -1.67
CA GLY A 73 -5.72 12.61 -2.64
C GLY A 73 -4.97 12.82 -3.96
N CYS A 74 -3.87 12.09 -4.19
CA CYS A 74 -3.20 12.08 -5.49
C CYS A 74 -2.54 10.73 -5.78
N VAL A 75 -2.23 10.50 -7.06
CA VAL A 75 -1.58 9.29 -7.59
C VAL A 75 -0.54 9.64 -8.64
N ALA A 76 0.40 8.72 -8.88
CA ALA A 76 1.31 8.75 -10.01
C ALA A 76 0.81 7.86 -11.16
N GLY A 77 0.97 8.32 -12.40
CA GLY A 77 0.62 7.58 -13.60
C GLY A 77 1.79 6.83 -14.23
N ASP A 78 3.02 7.19 -13.87
CA ASP A 78 4.29 6.59 -14.31
C ASP A 78 5.43 6.97 -13.33
N GLU A 79 6.66 6.51 -13.60
CA GLU A 79 7.82 6.80 -12.73
C GLU A 79 8.14 8.30 -12.74
N GLU A 80 8.06 8.93 -13.91
CA GLU A 80 8.36 10.34 -14.15
C GLU A 80 7.39 11.31 -13.48
N SER A 81 6.17 10.88 -13.16
CA SER A 81 5.19 11.67 -12.41
C SER A 81 5.78 12.27 -11.13
N TYR A 82 6.60 11.50 -10.40
CA TYR A 82 7.23 11.95 -9.17
C TYR A 82 8.29 13.05 -9.36
N GLU A 83 8.88 13.17 -10.54
CA GLU A 83 9.82 14.26 -10.86
C GLU A 83 9.11 15.46 -11.50
N VAL A 84 8.23 15.22 -12.46
CA VAL A 84 7.52 16.27 -13.22
C VAL A 84 6.63 17.11 -12.30
N PHE A 85 5.99 16.47 -11.32
CA PHE A 85 5.05 17.10 -10.38
C PHE A 85 5.60 17.16 -8.94
N LYS A 86 6.92 17.13 -8.76
CA LYS A 86 7.56 17.12 -7.43
C LYS A 86 7.19 18.31 -6.54
N ASP A 87 6.95 19.48 -7.12
CA ASP A 87 6.55 20.67 -6.34
C ASP A 87 5.20 20.47 -5.59
N LEU A 88 4.35 19.56 -6.08
CA LEU A 88 3.16 19.08 -5.36
C LEU A 88 3.45 17.81 -4.55
N LEU A 89 4.13 16.83 -5.15
CA LEU A 89 4.27 15.50 -4.56
C LEU A 89 5.23 15.47 -3.37
N ASP A 90 6.31 16.25 -3.37
CA ASP A 90 7.27 16.30 -2.27
C ASP A 90 6.64 16.80 -0.95
N PRO A 91 5.90 17.94 -0.91
CA PRO A 91 5.21 18.34 0.30
C PRO A 91 4.13 17.34 0.75
N VAL A 92 3.42 16.71 -0.19
CA VAL A 92 2.45 15.65 0.12
C VAL A 92 3.13 14.44 0.76
N ILE A 93 4.27 14.01 0.22
CA ILE A 93 5.09 12.91 0.75
C ILE A 93 5.59 13.27 2.15
N SER A 94 6.11 14.49 2.33
CA SER A 94 6.57 14.98 3.63
C SER A 94 5.45 14.97 4.67
N ASP A 95 4.27 15.52 4.38
CA ASP A 95 3.13 15.51 5.32
C ASP A 95 2.67 14.07 5.62
N ARG A 96 2.61 13.20 4.62
CA ARG A 96 2.17 11.80 4.81
C ARG A 96 3.17 10.96 5.58
N HIS A 97 4.47 11.14 5.39
CA HIS A 97 5.53 10.30 5.98
C HIS A 97 6.29 11.01 7.11
N GLY A 98 5.60 11.86 7.87
CA GLY A 98 6.13 12.39 9.14
C GLY A 98 7.32 13.33 8.99
N GLY A 99 7.33 14.15 7.93
CA GLY A 99 8.36 15.15 7.67
C GLY A 99 9.53 14.67 6.81
N TYR A 100 9.35 13.59 6.04
CA TYR A 100 10.37 13.09 5.10
C TYR A 100 10.69 14.15 4.04
N LYS A 101 11.92 14.68 4.08
CA LYS A 101 12.33 15.84 3.27
C LYS A 101 12.79 15.42 1.88
N PRO A 102 12.71 16.30 0.87
CA PRO A 102 13.26 16.05 -0.48
C PRO A 102 14.75 15.66 -0.50
N THR A 103 15.50 16.02 0.54
CA THR A 103 16.93 15.70 0.69
C THR A 103 17.20 14.38 1.41
N ASP A 104 16.19 13.78 2.03
CA ASP A 104 16.34 12.53 2.76
C ASP A 104 16.52 11.36 1.79
N LYS A 105 17.12 10.27 2.27
CA LYS A 105 17.37 9.07 1.46
C LYS A 105 16.67 7.87 2.08
N HIS A 106 16.10 7.05 1.22
CA HIS A 106 15.40 5.86 1.66
C HIS A 106 16.39 4.77 2.04
N LYS A 107 16.03 3.97 3.05
CA LYS A 107 16.82 2.84 3.52
C LYS A 107 16.04 1.57 3.24
N THR A 108 16.66 0.62 2.54
CA THR A 108 16.13 -0.73 2.34
C THR A 108 16.96 -1.72 3.16
N ASP A 109 16.29 -2.64 3.85
CA ASP A 109 16.92 -3.76 4.54
C ASP A 109 15.97 -4.96 4.50
N LEU A 110 16.18 -5.83 3.52
CA LEU A 110 15.48 -7.12 3.37
C LEU A 110 16.26 -8.28 4.03
N ASN A 111 17.25 -8.00 4.87
CA ASN A 111 17.89 -9.04 5.67
C ASN A 111 17.02 -9.39 6.88
N PHE A 112 16.13 -10.37 6.71
CA PHE A 112 15.19 -10.80 7.75
C PHE A 112 15.88 -11.29 9.04
N GLU A 113 17.16 -11.66 8.99
CA GLU A 113 17.91 -12.12 10.16
C GLU A 113 18.11 -11.00 11.19
N ASN A 114 18.08 -9.74 10.75
CA ASN A 114 18.19 -8.57 11.60
C ASN A 114 16.94 -8.33 12.47
N LEU A 115 15.82 -9.01 12.19
CA LEU A 115 14.61 -8.92 13.02
C LEU A 115 14.83 -9.62 14.37
N LYS A 116 14.58 -8.91 15.47
CA LYS A 116 14.73 -9.41 16.84
C LYS A 116 13.38 -9.90 17.38
N GLY A 117 13.30 -11.20 17.66
CA GLY A 117 12.07 -11.87 18.12
C GLY A 117 10.99 -11.89 17.04
N GLY A 118 9.72 -11.82 17.45
CA GLY A 118 8.57 -11.82 16.54
C GLY A 118 8.16 -13.21 16.07
N ASP A 119 8.83 -14.25 16.56
CA ASP A 119 8.52 -15.66 16.39
C ASP A 119 7.48 -16.19 17.41
N ASP A 120 7.12 -15.35 18.38
CA ASP A 120 6.43 -15.71 19.62
C ASP A 120 5.25 -14.77 19.98
N LEU A 121 4.70 -14.00 19.02
CA LEU A 121 3.52 -13.18 19.35
C LEU A 121 2.38 -14.09 19.82
N ASP A 122 1.75 -13.76 20.94
CA ASP A 122 0.83 -14.65 21.64
C ASP A 122 -0.35 -15.07 20.73
N PRO A 123 -0.45 -16.36 20.34
CA PRO A 123 -1.47 -16.83 19.41
C PRO A 123 -2.88 -16.81 20.01
N ASN A 124 -3.02 -16.63 21.34
CA ASN A 124 -4.32 -16.40 21.95
C ASN A 124 -4.91 -15.04 21.59
N TYR A 125 -4.08 -14.06 21.18
CA TYR A 125 -4.51 -12.72 20.78
C TYR A 125 -4.28 -12.50 19.29
N VAL A 126 -3.11 -12.89 18.78
CA VAL A 126 -2.72 -12.73 17.36
C VAL A 126 -3.22 -13.91 16.53
N LEU A 127 -4.28 -13.67 15.76
CA LEU A 127 -4.97 -14.66 14.93
C LEU A 127 -4.22 -14.98 13.63
N SER A 128 -3.56 -13.97 13.06
CA SER A 128 -2.75 -14.12 11.84
C SER A 128 -1.74 -12.99 11.73
N SER A 129 -0.64 -13.29 11.06
CA SER A 129 0.44 -12.35 10.75
C SER A 129 0.60 -12.24 9.24
N ARG A 130 0.83 -11.01 8.75
CA ARG A 130 0.96 -10.72 7.31
C ARG A 130 1.97 -9.61 7.06
N VAL A 131 2.79 -9.79 6.04
CA VAL A 131 3.65 -8.74 5.47
C VAL A 131 3.32 -8.61 4.00
N ARG A 132 3.09 -7.38 3.53
CA ARG A 132 2.85 -7.11 2.11
C ARG A 132 3.65 -5.91 1.63
N THR A 133 3.97 -5.89 0.34
CA THR A 133 4.47 -4.69 -0.35
C THR A 133 3.89 -4.60 -1.77
N GLY A 134 4.17 -3.51 -2.48
CA GLY A 134 3.98 -3.40 -3.91
C GLY A 134 5.31 -3.33 -4.66
N ARG A 135 5.30 -3.69 -5.95
CA ARG A 135 6.40 -3.41 -6.88
C ARG A 135 5.83 -2.94 -8.22
N SER A 136 6.47 -1.92 -8.79
CA SER A 136 6.19 -1.44 -10.15
C SER A 136 7.33 -1.84 -11.07
N ILE A 137 6.99 -2.29 -12.26
CA ILE A 137 7.94 -2.74 -13.29
C ILE A 137 8.34 -1.52 -14.13
N LYS A 138 9.64 -1.22 -14.20
CA LYS A 138 10.18 -0.05 -14.91
C LYS A 138 9.86 -0.12 -16.41
N GLY A 139 9.53 1.03 -16.99
CA GLY A 139 9.21 1.18 -18.41
C GLY A 139 7.74 0.95 -18.78
N TYR A 140 6.86 0.74 -17.80
CA TYR A 140 5.42 0.67 -17.99
C TYR A 140 4.72 1.75 -17.17
N ALA A 141 3.67 2.37 -17.70
CA ALA A 141 2.82 3.26 -16.91
C ALA A 141 2.16 2.49 -15.74
N LEU A 142 1.86 3.20 -14.66
CA LEU A 142 1.19 2.70 -13.46
C LEU A 142 -0.32 2.51 -13.71
N PRO A 143 -1.04 1.75 -12.86
CA PRO A 143 -2.46 1.42 -13.06
C PRO A 143 -3.43 2.58 -13.35
N PRO A 144 -3.25 3.81 -12.83
CA PRO A 144 -4.10 4.94 -13.22
C PRO A 144 -4.08 5.19 -14.73
N HIS A 145 -2.93 4.99 -15.38
CA HIS A 145 -2.68 5.42 -16.75
C HIS A 145 -2.39 4.29 -17.74
N ASN A 146 -1.98 3.11 -17.27
CA ASN A 146 -1.57 2.02 -18.16
C ASN A 146 -2.65 1.63 -19.17
N SER A 147 -2.23 1.43 -20.41
CA SER A 147 -3.10 0.93 -21.47
C SER A 147 -3.42 -0.56 -21.25
N ARG A 148 -4.43 -1.08 -21.97
CA ARG A 148 -4.68 -2.53 -22.03
C ARG A 148 -3.44 -3.31 -22.48
N GLY A 149 -2.66 -2.75 -23.42
CA GLY A 149 -1.45 -3.38 -23.94
C GLY A 149 -0.36 -3.49 -22.88
N GLU A 150 -0.04 -2.39 -22.19
CA GLU A 150 0.94 -2.39 -21.11
C GLU A 150 0.53 -3.30 -19.95
N ARG A 151 -0.74 -3.26 -19.56
CA ARG A 151 -1.28 -4.12 -18.50
C ARG A 151 -1.12 -5.60 -18.80
N ARG A 152 -1.44 -6.02 -20.03
CA ARG A 152 -1.25 -7.40 -20.50
C ARG A 152 0.23 -7.79 -20.59
N ALA A 153 1.10 -6.85 -20.96
CA ALA A 153 2.55 -7.09 -20.97
C ALA A 153 3.08 -7.33 -19.54
N ILE A 154 2.65 -6.51 -18.58
CA ILE A 154 2.94 -6.71 -17.15
C ILE A 154 2.43 -8.08 -16.68
N GLU A 155 1.19 -8.44 -17.01
CA GLU A 155 0.62 -9.75 -16.65
C GLU A 155 1.47 -10.90 -17.20
N LYS A 156 1.80 -10.86 -18.50
CA LYS A 156 2.60 -11.91 -19.16
C LYS A 156 3.96 -12.08 -18.48
N LEU A 157 4.68 -10.98 -18.25
CA LEU A 157 5.99 -11.01 -17.57
C LEU A 157 5.87 -11.55 -16.14
N SER A 158 4.80 -11.18 -15.43
CA SER A 158 4.53 -11.65 -14.07
C SER A 158 4.26 -13.15 -14.04
N ILE A 159 3.46 -13.68 -14.98
CA ILE A 159 3.20 -15.11 -15.08
C ILE A 159 4.50 -15.88 -15.36
N GLU A 160 5.28 -15.42 -16.33
CA GLU A 160 6.56 -16.03 -16.68
C GLU A 160 7.49 -16.08 -15.47
N ALA A 161 7.66 -14.94 -14.78
CA ALA A 161 8.49 -14.86 -13.60
C ALA A 161 8.00 -15.78 -12.47
N LEU A 162 6.73 -15.70 -12.10
CA LEU A 162 6.15 -16.44 -10.98
C LEU A 162 6.05 -17.94 -11.24
N SER A 163 5.94 -18.37 -12.50
CA SER A 163 5.95 -19.78 -12.88
C SER A 163 7.30 -20.47 -12.70
N SER A 164 8.39 -19.69 -12.63
CA SER A 164 9.75 -20.18 -12.40
C SER A 164 10.10 -20.35 -10.91
N LEU A 165 9.22 -19.92 -10.00
CA LEU A 165 9.43 -20.09 -8.57
C LEU A 165 9.32 -21.57 -8.17
N ASP A 166 10.21 -21.97 -7.27
CA ASP A 166 10.43 -23.34 -6.84
C ASP A 166 10.40 -23.51 -5.31
N GLY A 167 10.55 -24.74 -4.83
CA GLY A 167 10.61 -25.06 -3.40
C GLY A 167 9.35 -24.59 -2.65
N GLU A 168 9.53 -23.87 -1.54
CA GLU A 168 8.42 -23.31 -0.75
C GLU A 168 7.60 -22.24 -1.51
N PHE A 169 8.13 -21.72 -2.62
CA PHE A 169 7.50 -20.71 -3.45
C PHE A 169 6.89 -21.29 -4.73
N LYS A 170 6.90 -22.60 -4.94
CA LYS A 170 6.20 -23.20 -6.08
C LYS A 170 4.70 -22.90 -5.98
N GLY A 171 4.10 -22.47 -7.08
CA GLY A 171 2.70 -22.02 -7.08
C GLY A 171 2.05 -21.97 -8.46
N LYS A 172 0.83 -21.44 -8.50
CA LYS A 172 0.00 -21.34 -9.70
C LYS A 172 -0.61 -19.93 -9.83
N TYR A 173 -0.72 -19.47 -11.08
CA TYR A 173 -1.45 -18.24 -11.43
C TYR A 173 -2.91 -18.55 -11.80
N TYR A 174 -3.80 -17.69 -11.34
CA TYR A 174 -5.24 -17.73 -11.55
C TYR A 174 -5.68 -16.38 -12.14
N PRO A 175 -5.82 -16.28 -13.47
CA PRO A 175 -6.34 -15.08 -14.12
C PRO A 175 -7.80 -14.85 -13.73
N LEU A 176 -8.17 -13.62 -13.38
CA LEU A 176 -9.54 -13.30 -12.95
C LEU A 176 -10.56 -13.55 -14.07
N LYS A 177 -10.18 -13.32 -15.33
CA LYS A 177 -11.08 -13.46 -16.49
C LYS A 177 -11.62 -14.89 -16.68
N SER A 178 -10.86 -15.91 -16.26
CA SER A 178 -11.26 -17.31 -16.42
C SER A 178 -11.31 -18.05 -15.08
N MET A 179 -11.43 -17.32 -13.98
CA MET A 179 -11.64 -17.90 -12.66
C MET A 179 -13.04 -18.49 -12.60
N THR A 180 -13.16 -19.74 -12.15
CA THR A 180 -14.46 -20.37 -11.91
C THR A 180 -15.08 -19.85 -10.63
N ASP A 181 -16.41 -19.92 -10.50
CA ASP A 181 -17.12 -19.51 -9.28
C ASP A 181 -16.58 -20.24 -8.03
N ALA A 182 -16.26 -21.53 -8.15
CA ALA A 182 -15.68 -22.32 -7.07
C ALA A 182 -14.27 -21.86 -6.68
N GLU A 183 -13.40 -21.52 -7.65
CA GLU A 183 -12.08 -20.95 -7.36
C GLU A 183 -12.20 -19.57 -6.71
N GLN A 184 -13.12 -18.74 -7.20
CA GLN A 184 -13.40 -17.42 -6.65
C GLN A 184 -13.88 -17.50 -5.20
N GLU A 185 -14.90 -18.32 -4.92
CA GLU A 185 -15.41 -18.54 -3.56
C GLU A 185 -14.32 -19.06 -2.61
N GLN A 186 -13.49 -19.99 -3.08
CA GLN A 186 -12.38 -20.51 -2.28
C GLN A 186 -11.36 -19.42 -1.94
N LEU A 187 -10.96 -18.60 -2.92
CA LEU A 187 -9.99 -17.52 -2.71
C LEU A 187 -10.56 -16.38 -1.84
N ILE A 188 -11.87 -16.12 -1.90
CA ILE A 188 -12.56 -15.20 -0.99
C ILE A 188 -12.54 -15.75 0.44
N SER A 189 -12.91 -17.02 0.61
CA SER A 189 -12.92 -17.71 1.90
C SER A 189 -11.53 -17.74 2.57
N ASP A 190 -10.49 -17.92 1.77
CA ASP A 190 -9.11 -17.90 2.24
C ASP A 190 -8.58 -16.48 2.55
N HIS A 191 -9.36 -15.43 2.26
CA HIS A 191 -8.97 -14.01 2.33
C HIS A 191 -7.81 -13.64 1.38
N PHE A 192 -7.75 -14.28 0.22
CA PHE A 192 -6.69 -14.11 -0.77
C PHE A 192 -7.10 -13.28 -1.97
N LEU A 193 -8.36 -13.39 -2.40
CA LEU A 193 -8.83 -12.67 -3.57
C LEU A 193 -8.97 -11.18 -3.27
N PHE A 194 -8.63 -10.36 -4.26
CA PHE A 194 -9.02 -8.96 -4.29
C PHE A 194 -10.27 -8.82 -5.16
N ASP A 195 -11.26 -8.10 -4.67
CA ASP A 195 -12.50 -7.87 -5.41
C ASP A 195 -12.32 -6.81 -6.50
N LYS A 196 -13.33 -6.69 -7.37
CA LYS A 196 -13.42 -5.54 -8.28
C LYS A 196 -13.26 -4.26 -7.46
N PRO A 197 -12.35 -3.33 -7.84
CA PRO A 197 -12.19 -2.08 -7.13
C PRO A 197 -13.50 -1.32 -7.00
N VAL A 198 -14.10 -1.34 -5.80
CA VAL A 198 -15.29 -0.56 -5.43
C VAL A 198 -14.90 0.72 -4.69
N SER A 199 -13.67 0.80 -4.20
CA SER A 199 -13.17 1.98 -3.51
C SER A 199 -13.24 3.19 -4.45
N PRO A 200 -13.83 4.31 -4.00
CA PRO A 200 -13.90 5.52 -4.82
C PRO A 200 -12.50 6.10 -5.06
N LEU A 201 -11.52 5.83 -4.18
CA LEU A 201 -10.13 6.22 -4.37
C LEU A 201 -9.50 5.58 -5.62
N LEU A 202 -9.82 4.31 -5.87
CA LEU A 202 -9.29 3.55 -7.03
C LEU A 202 -10.06 3.87 -8.32
N THR A 203 -11.38 3.99 -8.23
CA THR A 203 -12.23 4.24 -9.40
C THR A 203 -12.07 5.67 -9.92
N CYS A 204 -11.99 6.68 -9.04
CA CYS A 204 -11.72 8.07 -9.42
C CYS A 204 -10.29 8.27 -9.95
N ALA A 205 -9.31 7.50 -9.48
CA ALA A 205 -7.95 7.46 -10.03
C ALA A 205 -7.86 6.67 -11.35
N GLY A 206 -8.96 6.07 -11.81
CA GLY A 206 -9.00 5.39 -13.11
C GLY A 206 -8.40 3.97 -13.16
N MET A 207 -8.14 3.38 -12.01
CA MET A 207 -7.42 2.11 -11.89
C MET A 207 -8.33 0.88 -12.16
N ALA A 208 -9.65 1.09 -12.17
CA ALA A 208 -10.66 0.06 -12.41
C ALA A 208 -10.97 -0.20 -13.90
N ARG A 209 -10.27 0.45 -14.83
CA ARG A 209 -10.50 0.29 -16.27
C ARG A 209 -10.34 -1.13 -16.77
N ASP A 210 -11.18 -1.48 -17.74
CA ASP A 210 -11.18 -2.74 -18.48
C ASP A 210 -11.26 -3.99 -17.59
N TRP A 211 -11.69 -3.85 -16.33
CA TRP A 211 -11.78 -4.98 -15.41
C TRP A 211 -12.62 -6.14 -16.00
N PRO A 212 -12.18 -7.40 -15.92
CA PRO A 212 -10.99 -7.93 -15.22
C PRO A 212 -9.74 -8.13 -16.11
N ASP A 213 -9.63 -7.48 -17.27
CA ASP A 213 -8.55 -7.70 -18.24
C ASP A 213 -7.17 -7.43 -17.65
N GLY A 214 -6.24 -8.37 -17.81
CA GLY A 214 -4.86 -8.27 -17.34
C GLY A 214 -4.67 -8.48 -15.83
N ARG A 215 -5.70 -8.92 -15.09
CA ARG A 215 -5.65 -9.09 -13.62
C ARG A 215 -5.70 -10.55 -13.23
N GLY A 216 -5.03 -10.87 -12.13
CA GLY A 216 -5.06 -12.21 -11.55
C GLY A 216 -4.30 -12.28 -10.24
N ILE A 217 -4.34 -13.48 -9.67
CA ILE A 217 -3.68 -13.82 -8.43
C ILE A 217 -2.78 -15.03 -8.66
N TRP A 218 -1.56 -14.94 -8.17
CA TRP A 218 -0.69 -16.09 -8.00
C TRP A 218 -0.60 -16.42 -6.51
N HIS A 219 -0.52 -17.70 -6.16
CA HIS A 219 -0.12 -18.11 -4.82
C HIS A 219 0.65 -19.43 -4.84
N ASN A 220 1.49 -19.64 -3.82
CA ASN A 220 2.17 -20.90 -3.62
C ASN A 220 1.18 -22.00 -3.18
N ASP A 221 1.60 -23.26 -3.31
CA ASP A 221 0.78 -24.43 -2.97
C ASP A 221 0.31 -24.42 -1.51
N ASN A 222 1.16 -23.90 -0.62
CA ASN A 222 0.90 -23.80 0.82
C ASN A 222 0.03 -22.61 1.21
N LYS A 223 -0.38 -21.74 0.28
CA LYS A 223 -1.24 -20.59 0.56
C LYS A 223 -0.65 -19.61 1.60
N THR A 224 0.67 -19.47 1.61
CA THR A 224 1.43 -18.63 2.56
C THR A 224 2.23 -17.51 1.89
N PHE A 225 2.32 -17.53 0.56
CA PHE A 225 2.95 -16.49 -0.25
C PHE A 225 2.12 -16.25 -1.51
N LEU A 226 1.72 -15.00 -1.74
CA LEU A 226 0.76 -14.60 -2.76
C LEU A 226 1.25 -13.37 -3.51
N VAL A 227 0.85 -13.24 -4.77
CA VAL A 227 1.11 -12.07 -5.59
C VAL A 227 -0.17 -11.68 -6.33
N TRP A 228 -0.68 -10.48 -6.07
CA TRP A 228 -1.73 -9.89 -6.91
C TRP A 228 -1.09 -9.16 -8.08
N VAL A 229 -1.67 -9.31 -9.27
CA VAL A 229 -1.16 -8.73 -10.52
C VAL A 229 -2.18 -7.72 -11.04
N ASN A 230 -1.72 -6.49 -11.28
CA ASN A 230 -2.47 -5.36 -11.88
C ASN A 230 -3.72 -4.89 -11.11
N GLU A 231 -3.67 -4.90 -9.78
CA GLU A 231 -4.71 -4.31 -8.92
C GLU A 231 -4.40 -2.82 -8.67
N GLU A 232 -3.96 -2.44 -7.47
CA GLU A 232 -3.57 -1.06 -7.12
C GLU A 232 -2.17 -0.68 -7.66
N ASP A 233 -1.32 -1.69 -7.84
CA ASP A 233 0.03 -1.60 -8.37
C ASP A 233 0.27 -2.77 -9.34
N HIS A 234 1.40 -2.79 -10.06
CA HIS A 234 1.71 -3.90 -10.99
C HIS A 234 1.75 -5.24 -10.24
N LEU A 235 2.45 -5.28 -9.10
CA LEU A 235 2.53 -6.42 -8.22
C LEU A 235 2.19 -6.01 -6.79
N ARG A 236 1.41 -6.82 -6.08
CA ARG A 236 1.32 -6.81 -4.62
C ARG A 236 1.82 -8.14 -4.07
N VAL A 237 3.01 -8.14 -3.49
CA VAL A 237 3.65 -9.35 -2.93
C VAL A 237 3.29 -9.48 -1.46
N ILE A 238 2.81 -10.64 -1.06
CA ILE A 238 2.21 -10.88 0.25
C ILE A 238 2.77 -12.18 0.82
N SER A 239 3.22 -12.15 2.06
CA SER A 239 3.46 -13.32 2.90
C SER A 239 2.49 -13.30 4.07
N MET A 240 1.86 -14.43 4.39
CA MET A 240 0.96 -14.51 5.54
C MET A 240 0.85 -15.92 6.10
N GLN A 241 0.43 -16.03 7.35
CA GLN A 241 0.03 -17.28 7.99
C GLN A 241 -0.88 -17.02 9.20
N LYS A 242 -1.53 -18.08 9.70
CA LYS A 242 -2.24 -18.06 10.99
C LYS A 242 -1.24 -17.98 12.16
N GLY A 243 -1.68 -17.40 13.27
CA GLY A 243 -0.87 -17.24 14.48
C GLY A 243 0.15 -16.09 14.41
N GLY A 244 1.03 -16.06 15.41
CA GLY A 244 1.88 -14.91 15.73
C GLY A 244 3.36 -14.99 15.33
N ASN A 245 3.76 -15.97 14.50
CA ASN A 245 5.15 -16.06 14.03
C ASN A 245 5.41 -15.09 12.87
N MET A 246 5.48 -13.80 13.18
CA MET A 246 5.81 -12.71 12.25
C MET A 246 7.22 -12.89 11.66
N ARG A 247 8.17 -13.44 12.41
CA ARG A 247 9.54 -13.69 11.92
C ARG A 247 9.57 -14.62 10.72
N GLU A 248 8.83 -15.72 10.78
CA GLU A 248 8.72 -16.68 9.67
C GLU A 248 7.97 -16.08 8.47
N VAL A 249 6.91 -15.30 8.73
CA VAL A 249 6.22 -14.54 7.67
C VAL A 249 7.19 -13.59 6.96
N PHE A 250 8.01 -12.86 7.72
CA PHE A 250 8.94 -11.87 7.20
C PHE A 250 10.14 -12.52 6.48
N ARG A 251 10.65 -13.65 6.98
CA ARG A 251 11.64 -14.48 6.27
C ARG A 251 11.15 -14.85 4.88
N ARG A 252 9.99 -15.51 4.81
CA ARG A 252 9.38 -15.95 3.55
C ARG A 252 9.11 -14.76 2.61
N PHE A 253 8.66 -13.63 3.18
CA PHE A 253 8.49 -12.39 2.43
C PHE A 253 9.80 -11.92 1.78
N CYS A 254 10.87 -11.78 2.56
CA CYS A 254 12.15 -11.27 2.05
C CYS A 254 12.75 -12.20 0.99
N VAL A 255 12.81 -13.51 1.28
CA VAL A 255 13.37 -14.51 0.36
C VAL A 255 12.56 -14.58 -0.93
N GLY A 256 11.23 -14.62 -0.83
CA GLY A 256 10.35 -14.67 -2.00
C GLY A 256 10.45 -13.41 -2.86
N LEU A 257 10.50 -12.23 -2.22
CA LEU A 257 10.62 -10.96 -2.93
C LEU A 257 11.97 -10.81 -3.65
N GLN A 258 13.07 -11.23 -3.02
CA GLN A 258 14.39 -11.26 -3.64
C GLN A 258 14.42 -12.21 -4.85
N LYS A 259 13.85 -13.42 -4.72
CA LYS A 259 13.70 -14.35 -5.86
C LYS A 259 12.93 -13.71 -7.02
N ILE A 260 11.79 -13.07 -6.74
CA ILE A 260 11.00 -12.36 -7.75
C ILE A 260 11.85 -11.26 -8.41
N GLU A 261 12.52 -10.43 -7.63
CA GLU A 261 13.35 -9.33 -8.16
C GLU A 261 14.49 -9.83 -9.05
N GLU A 262 15.17 -10.91 -8.66
CA GLU A 262 16.21 -11.55 -9.48
C GLU A 262 15.67 -12.03 -10.81
N ILE A 263 14.47 -12.61 -10.83
CA ILE A 263 13.84 -13.09 -12.07
C ILE A 263 13.49 -11.92 -12.98
N PHE A 264 12.89 -10.86 -12.45
CA PHE A 264 12.55 -9.65 -13.21
C PHE A 264 13.81 -8.97 -13.80
N LYS A 265 14.90 -8.88 -13.02
CA LYS A 265 16.20 -8.38 -13.50
C LYS A 265 16.78 -9.22 -14.64
N LYS A 266 16.66 -10.55 -14.57
CA LYS A 266 17.12 -11.47 -15.66
C LYS A 266 16.38 -11.24 -16.97
N HIS A 267 15.15 -10.72 -16.93
CA HIS A 267 14.35 -10.36 -18.11
C HIS A 267 14.55 -8.90 -18.54
N ASN A 268 15.60 -8.22 -18.06
CA ASN A 268 15.86 -6.79 -18.29
C ASN A 268 14.73 -5.84 -17.85
N HIS A 269 13.89 -6.29 -16.91
CA HIS A 269 12.80 -5.51 -16.33
C HIS A 269 13.08 -5.25 -14.85
N GLY A 270 13.85 -4.21 -14.53
CA GLY A 270 14.04 -3.78 -13.14
C GLY A 270 12.74 -3.27 -12.52
N PHE A 271 12.68 -3.20 -11.18
CA PHE A 271 11.64 -2.44 -10.51
C PHE A 271 11.93 -0.94 -10.57
N MET A 272 10.87 -0.13 -10.61
CA MET A 272 10.99 1.31 -10.45
C MET A 272 11.50 1.61 -9.04
N TRP A 273 12.66 2.25 -8.96
CA TRP A 273 13.34 2.54 -7.71
C TRP A 273 14.31 3.69 -7.88
N ASN A 274 14.40 4.57 -6.88
CA ASN A 274 15.48 5.54 -6.75
C ASN A 274 15.90 5.73 -5.29
N GLU A 275 17.06 6.36 -5.07
CA GLU A 275 17.67 6.50 -3.74
C GLU A 275 16.82 7.36 -2.78
N HIS A 276 16.06 8.32 -3.30
CA HIS A 276 15.24 9.23 -2.50
C HIS A 276 13.92 8.59 -2.06
N LEU A 277 13.17 8.00 -3.00
CA LEU A 277 11.81 7.50 -2.78
C LEU A 277 11.75 6.00 -2.54
N GLY A 278 12.87 5.28 -2.67
CA GLY A 278 12.85 3.81 -2.64
C GLY A 278 12.07 3.24 -3.82
N TYR A 279 11.28 2.19 -3.58
CA TYR A 279 10.43 1.60 -4.62
C TYR A 279 9.24 2.52 -4.93
N ILE A 280 9.02 2.75 -6.22
CA ILE A 280 7.96 3.62 -6.71
C ILE A 280 6.65 2.83 -6.88
N LEU A 281 5.56 3.37 -6.34
CA LEU A 281 4.22 2.82 -6.41
C LEU A 281 3.19 3.92 -6.74
N THR A 282 1.97 3.52 -7.08
CA THR A 282 0.91 4.43 -7.54
C THR A 282 0.58 5.52 -6.52
N CYS A 283 0.38 5.13 -5.26
CA CYS A 283 0.01 6.07 -4.21
C CYS A 283 1.25 6.54 -3.44
N PRO A 284 1.43 7.85 -3.21
CA PRO A 284 2.55 8.38 -2.42
C PRO A 284 2.67 7.76 -1.01
N SER A 285 1.55 7.30 -0.42
CA SER A 285 1.60 6.60 0.88
C SER A 285 2.38 5.28 0.81
N ASN A 286 2.48 4.65 -0.36
CA ASN A 286 3.11 3.36 -0.56
C ASN A 286 4.58 3.46 -1.02
N LEU A 287 5.18 4.64 -1.08
CA LEU A 287 6.60 4.79 -1.42
C LEU A 287 7.54 4.15 -0.37
N GLY A 288 8.83 4.10 -0.69
CA GLY A 288 9.88 3.57 0.16
C GLY A 288 9.93 2.05 0.09
N THR A 289 9.61 1.40 1.19
CA THR A 289 9.53 -0.05 1.25
C THR A 289 8.26 -0.59 0.58
N GLY A 290 7.22 0.25 0.50
CA GLY A 290 5.83 -0.14 0.23
C GLY A 290 5.26 -1.12 1.26
N LEU A 291 5.98 -1.36 2.36
CA LEU A 291 5.70 -2.44 3.28
C LEU A 291 4.56 -2.07 4.23
N ARG A 292 3.66 -3.04 4.40
CA ARG A 292 2.69 -3.07 5.50
C ARG A 292 2.78 -4.43 6.17
N GLY A 293 3.50 -4.48 7.28
CA GLY A 293 3.54 -5.59 8.22
C GLY A 293 2.45 -5.40 9.25
N GLY A 294 1.68 -6.44 9.53
CA GLY A 294 0.56 -6.33 10.45
C GLY A 294 -0.01 -7.66 10.91
N VAL A 295 -0.92 -7.56 11.88
CA VAL A 295 -1.57 -8.68 12.53
C VAL A 295 -3.07 -8.46 12.61
N HIS A 296 -3.83 -9.55 12.58
CA HIS A 296 -5.16 -9.56 13.17
C HIS A 296 -5.01 -9.91 14.65
N VAL A 297 -5.36 -8.96 15.53
CA VAL A 297 -5.18 -9.09 16.98
C VAL A 297 -6.48 -8.78 17.73
N LYS A 298 -6.81 -9.61 18.72
CA LYS A 298 -7.94 -9.41 19.63
C LYS A 298 -7.54 -8.44 20.75
N LEU A 299 -8.23 -7.31 20.83
CA LEU A 299 -8.00 -6.26 21.83
C LEU A 299 -9.33 -5.72 22.40
N PRO A 300 -10.24 -6.57 22.90
CA PRO A 300 -11.58 -6.15 23.32
C PRO A 300 -11.58 -5.11 24.45
N LYS A 301 -10.61 -5.12 25.37
CA LYS A 301 -10.51 -4.13 26.44
C LYS A 301 -9.75 -2.89 26.00
N LEU A 302 -8.55 -3.08 25.43
CA LEU A 302 -7.67 -1.99 25.04
C LEU A 302 -8.32 -1.09 23.98
N SER A 303 -9.07 -1.65 23.04
CA SER A 303 -9.74 -0.86 22.00
C SER A 303 -10.82 0.09 22.51
N THR A 304 -11.39 -0.19 23.68
CA THR A 304 -12.38 0.69 24.36
C THR A 304 -11.72 1.64 25.35
N HIS A 305 -10.41 1.50 25.59
CA HIS A 305 -9.68 2.34 26.53
C HIS A 305 -9.52 3.77 25.97
N PRO A 306 -9.71 4.83 26.76
CA PRO A 306 -9.66 6.22 26.28
C PRO A 306 -8.34 6.61 25.59
N LYS A 307 -7.23 5.93 25.94
CA LYS A 307 -5.90 6.18 25.38
C LYS A 307 -5.54 5.32 24.15
N PHE A 308 -6.47 4.55 23.58
CA PHE A 308 -6.16 3.61 22.49
C PHE A 308 -5.55 4.29 21.26
N GLU A 309 -6.15 5.39 20.79
CA GLU A 309 -5.64 6.14 19.64
C GLU A 309 -4.28 6.79 19.93
N GLU A 310 -4.06 7.26 21.17
CA GLU A 310 -2.78 7.81 21.61
C GLU A 310 -1.69 6.73 21.58
N ILE A 311 -1.97 5.54 22.11
CA ILE A 311 -1.04 4.40 22.11
C ILE A 311 -0.65 4.02 20.68
N LEU A 312 -1.62 3.90 19.77
CA LEU A 312 -1.36 3.64 18.35
C LEU A 312 -0.47 4.71 17.72
N THR A 313 -0.79 5.99 17.95
CA THR A 313 -0.01 7.13 17.46
C THR A 313 1.44 7.10 17.95
N ARG A 314 1.65 6.87 19.26
CA ARG A 314 2.97 6.80 19.86
C ARG A 314 3.81 5.63 19.38
N LEU A 315 3.15 4.50 19.09
CA LEU A 315 3.79 3.33 18.51
C LEU A 315 3.98 3.44 17.00
N ARG A 316 3.46 4.50 16.35
CA ARG A 316 3.42 4.67 14.88
C ARG A 316 2.73 3.50 14.17
N LEU A 317 1.67 2.99 14.81
CA LEU A 317 0.80 1.95 14.29
C LEU A 317 -0.52 2.55 13.83
N GLN A 318 -1.14 1.92 12.83
CA GLN A 318 -2.48 2.24 12.36
C GLN A 318 -3.40 1.05 12.54
N LYS A 319 -4.67 1.32 12.83
CA LYS A 319 -5.73 0.30 12.88
C LYS A 319 -6.64 0.35 11.65
N ARG A 320 -7.13 -0.81 11.24
CA ARG A 320 -8.22 -1.01 10.27
C ARG A 320 -9.20 -2.07 10.79
N GLY A 321 -10.37 -2.16 10.18
CA GLY A 321 -11.30 -3.25 10.46
C GLY A 321 -10.81 -4.59 9.94
N THR A 322 -11.54 -5.65 10.28
CA THR A 322 -11.09 -7.05 10.08
C THR A 322 -10.98 -7.45 8.61
N GLY A 323 -11.72 -6.80 7.70
CA GLY A 323 -11.65 -7.01 6.26
C GLY A 323 -10.79 -5.99 5.51
N GLY A 324 -10.08 -5.09 6.20
CA GLY A 324 -9.26 -4.04 5.60
C GLY A 324 -9.79 -2.63 5.80
N VAL A 325 -9.37 -1.71 4.92
CA VAL A 325 -9.49 -0.25 5.11
C VAL A 325 -10.93 0.28 5.09
N ASP A 326 -11.82 -0.43 4.40
CA ASP A 326 -13.21 -0.01 4.21
C ASP A 326 -14.18 -0.81 5.10
N THR A 327 -13.67 -1.55 6.09
CA THR A 327 -14.48 -2.41 6.96
C THR A 327 -14.39 -2.00 8.42
N ALA A 328 -15.43 -2.29 9.21
CA ALA A 328 -15.42 -2.14 10.65
C ALA A 328 -14.69 -3.30 11.36
N SER A 329 -14.23 -3.08 12.59
CA SER A 329 -13.73 -4.16 13.46
C SER A 329 -14.90 -5.01 13.95
N VAL A 330 -14.78 -6.34 13.87
CA VAL A 330 -15.78 -7.27 14.43
C VAL A 330 -15.22 -7.93 15.69
N GLY A 331 -15.97 -7.91 16.78
CA GLY A 331 -15.65 -8.66 18.00
C GLY A 331 -14.33 -8.24 18.70
N GLY A 332 -13.93 -6.98 18.58
CA GLY A 332 -12.67 -6.49 19.14
C GLY A 332 -11.42 -6.96 18.40
N VAL A 333 -11.56 -7.49 17.18
CA VAL A 333 -10.44 -7.87 16.30
C VAL A 333 -10.07 -6.69 15.40
N PHE A 334 -8.81 -6.29 15.44
CA PHE A 334 -8.26 -5.20 14.65
C PHE A 334 -7.14 -5.67 13.73
N ASP A 335 -7.07 -5.09 12.53
CA ASP A 335 -5.87 -5.14 11.68
C ASP A 335 -4.93 -4.01 12.11
N ILE A 336 -3.87 -4.37 12.84
CA ILE A 336 -2.85 -3.46 13.34
C ILE A 336 -1.58 -3.59 12.50
N SER A 337 -1.05 -2.47 11.99
CA SER A 337 0.11 -2.45 11.10
C SER A 337 0.95 -1.18 11.26
N ASN A 338 2.19 -1.17 10.75
CA ASN A 338 2.98 0.06 10.64
C ASN A 338 2.25 1.12 9.79
N ALA A 339 2.32 2.38 10.23
CA ALA A 339 1.73 3.51 9.51
C ALA A 339 2.68 4.08 8.42
N ASP A 340 3.98 4.05 8.70
CA ASP A 340 5.04 4.62 7.86
C ASP A 340 5.63 3.59 6.90
N ARG A 341 6.05 4.06 5.72
CA ARG A 341 6.64 3.21 4.67
C ARG A 341 7.93 3.77 4.07
N LEU A 342 8.13 5.08 4.17
CA LEU A 342 9.30 5.80 3.65
C LEU A 342 10.23 6.25 4.78
N GLY A 343 11.53 6.42 4.49
CA GLY A 343 12.56 6.83 5.46
C GLY A 343 13.09 5.77 6.44
N SER A 344 12.45 4.61 6.55
CA SER A 344 12.90 3.48 7.37
C SER A 344 12.90 2.18 6.56
N SER A 345 13.73 1.21 6.95
CA SER A 345 13.81 -0.08 6.26
C SER A 345 12.70 -1.06 6.62
N GLU A 346 12.56 -2.13 5.84
CA GLU A 346 11.61 -3.20 6.04
C GLU A 346 11.80 -3.86 7.41
N VAL A 347 13.04 -4.21 7.78
CA VAL A 347 13.37 -4.74 9.12
C VAL A 347 12.92 -3.77 10.21
N ALA A 348 13.21 -2.48 10.09
CA ALA A 348 12.84 -1.49 11.10
C ALA A 348 11.31 -1.36 11.25
N GLN A 349 10.59 -1.39 10.14
CA GLN A 349 9.12 -1.33 10.13
C GLN A 349 8.48 -2.58 10.74
N VAL A 350 8.99 -3.78 10.41
CA VAL A 350 8.49 -5.02 11.01
C VAL A 350 8.87 -5.11 12.49
N GLN A 351 10.06 -4.66 12.89
CA GLN A 351 10.45 -4.59 14.30
C GLN A 351 9.49 -3.68 15.10
N LEU A 352 9.13 -2.52 14.54
CA LEU A 352 8.18 -1.61 15.15
C LEU A 352 6.81 -2.26 15.39
N VAL A 353 6.34 -3.07 14.43
CA VAL A 353 5.11 -3.87 14.56
C VAL A 353 5.25 -4.93 15.64
N VAL A 354 6.34 -5.70 15.64
CA VAL A 354 6.59 -6.75 16.64
C VAL A 354 6.57 -6.15 18.05
N ASP A 355 7.34 -5.09 18.29
CA ASP A 355 7.45 -4.45 19.59
C ASP A 355 6.11 -3.86 20.05
N GLY A 356 5.42 -3.15 19.14
CA GLY A 356 4.15 -2.51 19.46
C GLY A 356 3.03 -3.51 19.74
N VAL A 357 2.93 -4.59 18.96
CA VAL A 357 1.94 -5.64 19.18
C VAL A 357 2.19 -6.38 20.49
N LYS A 358 3.45 -6.68 20.84
CA LYS A 358 3.78 -7.28 22.15
C LYS A 358 3.28 -6.41 23.30
N LEU A 359 3.59 -5.11 23.28
CA LEU A 359 3.14 -4.18 24.30
C LEU A 359 1.61 -4.09 24.38
N MET A 360 0.92 -4.02 23.24
CA MET A 360 -0.54 -3.95 23.21
C MET A 360 -1.20 -5.22 23.78
N VAL A 361 -0.62 -6.40 23.52
CA VAL A 361 -1.08 -7.66 24.11
C VAL A 361 -0.84 -7.69 25.62
N GLU A 362 0.29 -7.18 26.11
CA GLU A 362 0.52 -7.05 27.56
C GLU A 362 -0.47 -6.09 28.23
N MET A 363 -0.79 -4.96 27.58
CA MET A 363 -1.83 -4.04 28.05
C MET A 363 -3.20 -4.70 28.10
N GLU A 364 -3.58 -5.46 27.05
CA GLU A 364 -4.84 -6.21 27.01
C GLU A 364 -4.93 -7.18 28.19
N LYS A 365 -3.88 -7.98 28.42
CA LYS A 365 -3.80 -8.93 29.55
C LYS A 365 -3.95 -8.26 30.92
N LYS A 366 -3.41 -7.05 31.09
CA LYS A 366 -3.60 -6.27 32.32
C LYS A 366 -5.04 -5.81 32.50
N LEU A 367 -5.63 -5.26 31.44
CA LEU A 367 -7.01 -4.80 31.46
C LEU A 367 -8.00 -5.95 31.70
N GLU A 368 -7.73 -7.15 31.18
CA GLU A 368 -8.51 -8.37 31.46
C GLU A 368 -8.51 -8.75 32.95
N LYS A 369 -7.43 -8.43 33.68
CA LYS A 369 -7.31 -8.63 35.13
C LYS A 369 -7.84 -7.45 35.96
N GLY A 370 -8.32 -6.38 35.31
CA GLY A 370 -8.74 -5.14 35.97
C GLY A 370 -7.59 -4.26 36.45
N GLU A 371 -6.37 -4.46 35.94
CA GLU A 371 -5.20 -3.65 36.26
C GLU A 371 -5.09 -2.41 35.38
N ALA A 372 -4.53 -1.33 35.92
CA ALA A 372 -4.28 -0.09 35.17
C ALA A 372 -3.06 -0.19 34.24
N ILE A 373 -3.10 0.53 33.11
CA ILE A 373 -2.03 0.56 32.09
C ILE A 373 -1.32 1.92 31.98
N ASP A 374 -1.59 2.87 32.89
CA ASP A 374 -1.02 4.23 32.81
C ASP A 374 0.51 4.28 32.82
N SER A 375 1.15 3.33 33.52
CA SER A 375 2.61 3.19 33.55
C SER A 375 3.20 2.52 32.31
N MET A 376 2.34 2.02 31.40
CA MET A 376 2.75 1.30 30.18
C MET A 376 2.59 2.16 28.92
N ILE A 377 2.06 3.38 29.02
CA ILE A 377 1.91 4.27 27.86
C ILE A 377 3.30 4.55 27.26
N PRO A 378 3.54 4.18 26.00
CA PRO A 378 4.87 4.25 25.42
C PRO A 378 5.33 5.71 25.23
N ALA A 379 6.63 5.92 25.06
CA ALA A 379 7.13 7.18 24.51
C ALA A 379 6.74 7.31 23.02
N GLN A 380 6.71 8.54 22.51
CA GLN A 380 6.54 8.76 21.06
C GLN A 380 7.76 8.22 20.32
N LYS A 381 7.54 7.26 19.41
CA LYS A 381 8.55 6.77 18.46
C LYS A 381 8.70 7.68 17.24
#